data_AF-A0A6P3X8A1-F1
#
_entry.id   AF-A0A6P3X8A1-F1
#
_cell.length_a   1.000
_cell.length_b   1.000
_cell.length_c   1.000
_cell.angle_alpha   90.00
_cell.angle_beta   90.00
_cell.angle_gamma   90.00
#
_symmetry.space_group_name_H-M   'P 1'
#
loop_
_entity.id
_entity.type
_entity.pdbx_description
1 polymer ?
#
loop_
_entity_poly.entity_id
_entity_poly.type
_entity_poly.pdbx_seq_one_letter_code
_entity_poly.pdbx_strand_id
1 'polypeptide(L)'
;MVLCNSECVEKVAQYLDILPEKLEFSDKNVLFALKNEKKSPLLQGFNTIIQMLATNSKCTDIFGKDKESQARSQQWLEYITVCVNHMDFPLNAKRILNELNTALIGVTYLAGIEKTIADITLYYILHSIMKKLSHQDKAQYVHVSRWFDNVQQEEKLRRELDLISFDLMHIFL
;
A
#
# COMPACT_ATOMS: atom_id res chain seq x y z
N MET A 1 11.68 -0.98 10.24
CA MET A 1 12.48 -0.89 8.98
C MET A 1 12.39 -2.11 8.05
N VAL A 2 12.96 -3.30 8.30
CA VAL A 2 12.93 -4.42 7.31
C VAL A 2 11.64 -5.25 7.33
N LEU A 3 11.05 -5.46 8.51
CA LEU A 3 9.88 -6.34 8.71
C LEU A 3 8.58 -5.80 8.10
N CYS A 4 8.38 -4.47 8.09
CA CYS A 4 7.19 -3.85 7.49
C CYS A 4 7.19 -4.01 5.95
N ASN A 5 8.38 -4.07 5.35
CA ASN A 5 8.55 -4.20 3.91
C ASN A 5 8.21 -5.62 3.47
N SER A 6 8.70 -6.64 4.19
CA SER A 6 8.42 -8.04 3.86
C SER A 6 6.93 -8.38 4.06
N GLU A 7 6.34 -7.97 5.18
CA GLU A 7 4.91 -8.23 5.45
C GLU A 7 4.00 -7.57 4.40
N CYS A 8 4.31 -6.32 4.01
CA CYS A 8 3.55 -5.66 2.94
C CYS A 8 3.71 -6.37 1.60
N VAL A 9 4.94 -6.77 1.23
CA VAL A 9 5.19 -7.49 -0.02
C VAL A 9 4.43 -8.82 -0.05
N GLU A 10 4.44 -9.56 1.06
CA GLU A 10 3.67 -10.81 1.18
C GLU A 10 2.17 -10.57 0.99
N LYS A 11 1.60 -9.56 1.65
CA LYS A 11 0.18 -9.21 1.53
C LYS A 11 -0.20 -8.76 0.11
N VAL A 12 0.66 -8.01 -0.56
CA VAL A 12 0.47 -7.64 -1.97
C VAL A 12 0.56 -8.87 -2.87
N ALA A 13 1.57 -9.72 -2.73
CA ALA A 13 1.70 -10.96 -3.52
C ALA A 13 0.45 -11.84 -3.37
N GLN A 14 0.01 -11.99 -2.13
CA GLN A 14 -1.23 -12.63 -1.75
C GLN A 14 -2.44 -12.04 -2.48
N TYR A 15 -2.65 -10.72 -2.42
CA TYR A 15 -3.74 -10.03 -3.12
C TYR A 15 -3.74 -10.29 -4.64
N LEU A 16 -2.55 -10.41 -5.22
CA LEU A 16 -2.33 -10.70 -6.64
C LEU A 16 -2.46 -12.18 -6.99
N ASP A 17 -2.86 -13.02 -6.05
CA ASP A 17 -2.97 -14.47 -6.17
C ASP A 17 -1.63 -15.15 -6.55
N ILE A 18 -0.51 -14.56 -6.09
CA ILE A 18 0.84 -15.09 -6.24
C ILE A 18 1.21 -15.85 -4.95
N LEU A 19 1.51 -17.14 -5.08
CA LEU A 19 1.81 -18.02 -3.94
C LEU A 19 3.08 -17.57 -3.18
N PRO A 20 2.99 -17.36 -1.84
CA PRO A 20 4.13 -16.95 -1.01
C PRO A 20 5.28 -17.96 -0.98
N GLU A 21 5.02 -19.25 -1.26
CA GLU A 21 6.06 -20.29 -1.32
C GLU A 21 7.15 -20.02 -2.38
N LYS A 22 6.85 -19.13 -3.34
CA LYS A 22 7.77 -18.65 -4.37
C LYS A 22 8.61 -17.45 -3.92
N LEU A 23 8.56 -17.06 -2.65
CA LEU A 23 9.25 -15.90 -2.08
C LEU A 23 10.36 -16.36 -1.13
N GLU A 24 11.57 -15.85 -1.32
CA GLU A 24 12.69 -16.03 -0.39
C GLU A 24 13.20 -14.66 0.02
N PHE A 25 13.13 -14.32 1.30
CA PHE A 25 13.59 -13.05 1.84
C PHE A 25 14.96 -13.19 2.53
N SER A 26 15.81 -12.16 2.44
CA SER A 26 17.11 -12.12 3.13
C SER A 26 17.14 -11.01 4.19
N ASP A 27 17.80 -11.30 5.31
CA ASP A 27 17.81 -10.49 6.54
C ASP A 27 18.33 -9.04 6.40
N LYS A 28 19.03 -8.73 5.30
CA LYS A 28 19.69 -7.41 5.13
C LYS A 28 19.09 -6.55 4.03
N ASN A 29 18.33 -7.14 3.12
CA ASN A 29 17.65 -6.50 2.01
C ASN A 29 16.61 -7.50 1.50
N VAL A 30 15.37 -7.07 1.25
CA VAL A 30 14.35 -7.91 0.63
C VAL A 30 14.89 -8.34 -0.74
N LEU A 31 15.48 -9.53 -0.80
CA LEU A 31 15.80 -10.24 -2.02
C LEU A 31 14.51 -10.96 -2.42
N PHE A 32 14.25 -11.06 -3.71
CA PHE A 32 13.14 -11.82 -4.24
C PHE A 32 13.70 -12.82 -5.26
N ALA A 33 13.43 -14.11 -5.05
CA ALA A 33 13.78 -15.18 -5.98
C ALA A 33 12.54 -16.02 -6.27
N LEU A 34 12.03 -15.97 -7.50
CA LEU A 34 10.95 -16.86 -7.94
C LEU A 34 11.52 -18.27 -8.08
N LYS A 35 11.12 -19.21 -7.22
CA LYS A 35 11.66 -20.59 -7.16
C LYS A 35 11.55 -21.42 -8.46
N ASN A 36 10.84 -20.96 -9.49
CA ASN A 36 10.55 -21.76 -10.69
C ASN A 36 11.41 -21.45 -11.94
N GLU A 37 12.38 -20.53 -11.88
CA GLU A 37 13.31 -20.35 -12.99
C GLU A 37 14.76 -20.47 -12.52
N LYS A 38 15.52 -21.38 -13.15
CA LYS A 38 16.95 -21.62 -12.88
C LYS A 38 17.86 -20.38 -13.11
N LYS A 39 17.28 -19.21 -13.41
CA LYS A 39 17.91 -17.90 -13.62
C LYS A 39 17.01 -16.73 -13.17
N SER A 40 16.22 -16.88 -12.11
CA SER A 40 15.53 -15.72 -11.54
C SER A 40 16.58 -14.69 -11.06
N PRO A 41 16.58 -13.45 -11.57
CA PRO A 41 17.50 -12.42 -11.08
C PRO A 41 17.20 -12.15 -9.61
N LEU A 42 18.24 -12.02 -8.79
CA LEU A 42 18.13 -11.51 -7.44
C LEU A 42 17.63 -10.07 -7.52
N LEU A 43 16.35 -9.85 -7.26
CA LEU A 43 15.75 -8.51 -7.28
C LEU A 43 15.86 -7.91 -5.88
N GLN A 44 16.28 -6.65 -5.82
CA GLN A 44 16.39 -5.87 -4.61
C GLN A 44 15.57 -4.58 -4.75
N GLY A 45 14.92 -4.19 -3.66
CA GLY A 45 14.19 -2.92 -3.55
C GLY A 45 12.67 -3.12 -3.53
N PHE A 46 12.02 -2.44 -2.59
CA PHE A 46 10.58 -2.56 -2.36
C PHE A 46 9.76 -2.30 -3.63
N ASN A 47 9.95 -1.15 -4.27
CA ASN A 47 9.24 -0.78 -5.50
C ASN A 47 9.44 -1.80 -6.63
N THR A 48 10.70 -2.21 -6.86
CA THR A 48 11.05 -3.21 -7.88
C THR A 48 10.29 -4.52 -7.68
N ILE A 49 10.18 -4.98 -6.44
CA ILE A 49 9.49 -6.23 -6.11
C ILE A 49 7.99 -6.08 -6.31
N ILE A 50 7.38 -4.98 -5.84
CA ILE A 50 5.95 -4.72 -6.05
C ILE A 50 5.61 -4.66 -7.54
N GLN A 51 6.44 -3.98 -8.35
CA GLN A 51 6.23 -3.90 -9.80
C GLN A 51 6.34 -5.27 -10.49
N MET A 52 7.32 -6.09 -10.10
CA MET A 52 7.47 -7.44 -10.64
C MET A 52 6.28 -8.33 -10.25
N LEU A 53 5.80 -8.24 -9.00
CA LEU A 53 4.61 -8.98 -8.56
C LEU A 53 3.38 -8.58 -9.40
N ALA A 54 3.14 -7.28 -9.55
CA ALA A 54 2.03 -6.78 -10.34
C ALA A 54 2.12 -7.21 -11.82
N THR A 55 3.31 -7.19 -12.41
CA THR A 55 3.56 -7.61 -13.80
C THR A 55 3.32 -9.11 -14.01
N ASN A 56 3.64 -9.93 -13.00
CA ASN A 56 3.44 -11.39 -13.04
C ASN A 56 2.02 -11.82 -12.60
N SER A 57 1.18 -10.88 -12.19
CA SER A 57 -0.19 -11.16 -11.77
C SER A 57 -1.12 -11.35 -12.98
N LYS A 58 -2.28 -11.97 -12.73
CA LYS A 58 -3.35 -12.05 -13.75
C LYS A 58 -4.24 -10.80 -13.77
N CYS A 59 -4.00 -9.84 -12.89
CA CYS A 59 -4.80 -8.63 -12.76
C CYS A 59 -4.45 -7.66 -13.90
N THR A 60 -5.29 -7.61 -14.92
CA THR A 60 -5.16 -6.64 -16.00
C THR A 60 -5.35 -5.22 -15.47
N ASP A 61 -4.61 -4.27 -16.04
CA ASP A 61 -4.70 -2.83 -15.74
C ASP A 61 -4.41 -2.44 -14.28
N ILE A 62 -3.74 -3.27 -13.51
CA ILE A 62 -3.45 -2.97 -12.10
C ILE A 62 -2.52 -1.77 -11.90
N PHE A 63 -1.76 -1.40 -12.93
CA PHE A 63 -0.99 -0.15 -12.94
C PHE A 63 -1.83 1.06 -13.37
N GLY A 64 -3.02 0.86 -13.92
CA GLY A 64 -3.84 1.86 -14.58
C GLY A 64 -4.06 1.52 -16.06
N LYS A 65 -5.20 1.95 -16.60
CA LYS A 65 -5.64 1.64 -17.99
C LYS A 65 -4.94 2.49 -19.04
N ASP A 66 -4.69 3.75 -18.73
CA ASP A 66 -4.05 4.70 -19.63
C ASP A 66 -2.64 5.09 -19.11
N LYS A 67 -1.86 5.74 -19.97
CA LYS A 67 -0.46 6.10 -19.67
C LYS A 67 -0.32 7.08 -18.51
N GLU A 68 -1.30 7.96 -18.32
CA GLU A 68 -1.30 8.93 -17.22
C GLU A 68 -1.54 8.22 -15.89
N SER A 69 -2.56 7.36 -15.83
CA SER A 69 -2.84 6.53 -14.65
C SER A 69 -1.66 5.63 -14.29
N GLN A 70 -1.00 5.02 -15.29
CA GLN A 70 0.22 4.22 -15.10
C GLN A 70 1.36 5.04 -14.51
N ALA A 71 1.63 6.23 -15.07
CA ALA A 71 2.68 7.11 -14.57
C ALA A 71 2.39 7.58 -13.13
N ARG A 72 1.15 7.98 -12.82
CA ARG A 72 0.73 8.35 -11.46
C ARG A 72 0.88 7.18 -10.49
N SER A 73 0.44 5.99 -10.89
CA SER A 73 0.59 4.79 -10.05
C SER A 73 2.06 4.50 -9.74
N GLN A 74 2.95 4.64 -10.73
CA GLN A 74 4.38 4.45 -10.52
C GLN A 74 4.98 5.51 -9.59
N GLN A 75 4.64 6.79 -9.80
CA GLN A 75 5.05 7.89 -8.92
C GLN A 75 4.66 7.63 -7.46
N TRP A 76 3.44 7.12 -7.23
CA TRP A 76 2.99 6.80 -5.89
C TRP A 76 3.73 5.62 -5.27
N LEU A 77 4.08 4.59 -6.04
CA LEU A 77 4.93 3.49 -5.52
C LEU A 77 6.33 3.98 -5.09
N GLU A 78 6.89 4.94 -5.81
CA GLU A 78 8.15 5.59 -5.43
C GLU A 78 8.00 6.36 -4.11
N TYR A 79 6.93 7.16 -3.98
CA TYR A 79 6.62 7.87 -2.74
C TYR A 79 6.37 6.91 -1.56
N ILE A 80 5.64 5.80 -1.78
CA ILE A 80 5.39 4.78 -0.75
C ILE A 80 6.70 4.19 -0.25
N THR A 81 7.69 3.98 -1.12
CA THR A 81 9.01 3.49 -0.72
C THR A 81 9.68 4.44 0.28
N VAL A 82 9.53 5.76 0.11
CA VAL A 82 10.00 6.76 1.09
C VAL A 82 9.22 6.60 2.40
N CYS A 83 7.90 6.47 2.31
CA CYS A 83 7.06 6.37 3.49
C CYS A 83 7.37 5.14 4.36
N VAL A 84 7.45 3.98 3.73
CA VAL A 84 7.78 2.69 4.34
C VAL A 84 9.05 2.75 5.19
N ASN A 85 10.07 3.48 4.74
CA ASN A 85 11.34 3.60 5.44
C ASN A 85 11.32 4.59 6.62
N HIS A 86 10.30 5.45 6.72
CA HIS A 86 10.31 6.62 7.60
C HIS A 86 9.08 6.76 8.50
N MET A 87 8.00 6.01 8.27
CA MET A 87 6.74 6.10 9.02
C MET A 87 6.82 5.66 10.48
N ASP A 88 7.86 4.92 10.87
CA ASP A 88 8.08 4.47 12.27
C ASP A 88 8.25 5.67 13.24
N PHE A 89 8.63 6.85 12.72
CA PHE A 89 8.81 8.06 13.53
C PHE A 89 7.53 8.92 13.53
N PRO A 90 6.96 9.29 14.70
CA PRO A 90 5.67 9.99 14.77
C PRO A 90 5.60 11.31 13.99
N LEU A 91 6.69 12.09 13.95
CA LEU A 91 6.74 13.33 13.17
C LEU A 91 6.61 13.07 11.67
N ASN A 92 7.25 12.00 11.19
CA ASN A 92 7.18 11.61 9.78
C ASN A 92 5.80 11.06 9.43
N ALA A 93 5.18 10.27 10.32
CA ALA A 93 3.82 9.79 10.13
C ALA A 93 2.83 10.96 9.96
N LYS A 94 2.89 11.98 10.82
CA LYS A 94 2.05 13.19 10.68
C LYS A 94 2.30 13.93 9.37
N ARG A 95 3.57 14.09 8.97
CA ARG A 95 3.93 14.71 7.68
C ARG A 95 3.35 13.95 6.49
N ILE A 96 3.54 12.63 6.47
CA ILE A 96 3.06 11.74 5.40
C ILE A 96 1.53 11.78 5.34
N LEU A 97 0.84 11.72 6.47
CA LEU A 97 -0.63 11.82 6.51
C LEU A 97 -1.12 13.18 5.96
N ASN A 98 -0.43 14.29 6.26
CA ASN A 98 -0.77 15.60 5.69
C ASN A 98 -0.56 15.66 4.17
N GLU A 99 0.56 15.13 3.67
CA GLU A 99 0.88 15.08 2.24
C GLU A 99 -0.16 14.24 1.48
N LEU A 100 -0.47 13.05 1.99
CA LEU A 100 -1.50 12.18 1.42
C LEU A 100 -2.90 12.80 1.49
N ASN A 101 -3.25 13.46 2.59
CA ASN A 101 -4.54 14.11 2.74
C ASN A 101 -4.73 15.23 1.71
N THR A 102 -3.66 15.96 1.41
CA THR A 102 -3.67 16.99 0.37
C THR A 102 -3.77 16.36 -1.01
N ALA A 103 -3.02 15.30 -1.26
CA ALA A 103 -2.99 14.67 -2.58
C ALA A 103 -4.29 13.93 -2.95
N LEU A 104 -5.06 13.49 -1.95
CA LEU A 104 -6.35 12.83 -2.13
C LEU A 104 -7.53 13.82 -2.23
N ILE A 105 -7.27 15.13 -2.26
CA ILE A 105 -8.31 16.13 -2.52
C ILE A 105 -8.86 15.94 -3.94
N GLY A 106 -10.17 15.71 -4.05
CA GLY A 106 -10.87 15.67 -5.33
C GLY A 106 -10.67 14.40 -6.17
N VAL A 107 -9.93 13.39 -5.68
CA VAL A 107 -9.71 12.11 -6.37
C VAL A 107 -10.19 10.94 -5.51
N THR A 108 -10.62 9.84 -6.13
CA THR A 108 -11.11 8.66 -5.38
C THR A 108 -9.98 7.75 -4.93
N TYR A 109 -8.98 7.58 -5.79
CA TYR A 109 -7.79 6.77 -5.60
C TYR A 109 -6.55 7.58 -5.96
N LEU A 110 -5.37 7.08 -5.62
CA LEU A 110 -4.09 7.77 -5.82
C LEU A 110 -3.82 8.13 -7.30
N ALA A 111 -4.21 7.23 -8.21
CA ALA A 111 -4.05 7.43 -9.66
C ALA A 111 -5.31 8.00 -10.34
N GLY A 112 -6.31 8.46 -9.58
CA GLY A 112 -7.52 9.09 -10.13
C GLY A 112 -8.80 8.38 -9.70
N ILE A 113 -9.52 7.80 -10.65
CA ILE A 113 -10.86 7.22 -10.43
C ILE A 113 -10.86 5.70 -10.22
N GLU A 114 -9.79 5.02 -10.64
CA GLU A 114 -9.66 3.57 -10.52
C GLU A 114 -8.55 3.22 -9.52
N LYS A 115 -8.78 2.14 -8.78
CA LYS A 115 -7.82 1.61 -7.82
C LYS A 115 -6.65 0.96 -8.55
N THR A 116 -5.43 1.29 -8.17
CA THR A 116 -4.22 0.70 -8.74
C THR A 116 -3.39 -0.02 -7.67
N ILE A 117 -2.27 -0.62 -8.11
CA ILE A 117 -1.28 -1.24 -7.23
C ILE A 117 -0.75 -0.27 -6.17
N ALA A 118 -0.75 1.04 -6.46
CA ALA A 118 -0.34 2.05 -5.49
C ALA A 118 -1.30 2.09 -4.30
N ASP A 119 -2.63 2.05 -4.54
CA ASP A 119 -3.62 2.07 -3.47
C ASP A 119 -3.54 0.82 -2.60
N ILE A 120 -3.42 -0.35 -3.24
CA ILE A 120 -3.27 -1.66 -2.59
C ILE A 120 -2.04 -1.65 -1.67
N THR A 121 -0.91 -1.18 -2.20
CA THR A 121 0.35 -1.13 -1.45
C THR A 121 0.26 -0.14 -0.30
N LEU A 122 -0.25 1.08 -0.54
CA LEU A 122 -0.37 2.11 0.48
C LEU A 122 -1.32 1.67 1.60
N TYR A 123 -2.40 0.96 1.28
CA TYR A 123 -3.36 0.47 2.27
C TYR A 123 -2.69 -0.42 3.31
N TYR A 124 -1.88 -1.39 2.88
CA TYR A 124 -1.17 -2.28 3.80
C TYR A 124 -0.14 -1.54 4.65
N ILE A 125 0.56 -0.56 4.09
CA ILE A 125 1.51 0.25 4.84
C ILE A 125 0.81 1.13 5.89
N LEU A 126 -0.31 1.74 5.54
CA LEU A 126 -1.02 2.65 6.45
C LEU A 126 -1.90 1.95 7.48
N HIS A 127 -2.26 0.68 7.29
CA HIS A 127 -3.23 -0.01 8.15
C HIS A 127 -2.88 0.09 9.64
N SER A 128 -1.61 -0.20 9.99
CA SER A 128 -1.15 -0.15 11.39
C SER A 128 -1.20 1.25 12.00
N ILE A 129 -1.06 2.29 11.18
CA ILE A 129 -1.13 3.70 11.60
C ILE A 129 -2.58 4.12 11.77
N MET A 130 -3.40 3.87 10.76
CA MET A 130 -4.83 4.20 10.77
C MET A 130 -5.57 3.52 11.94
N LYS A 131 -5.12 2.33 12.35
CA LYS A 131 -5.65 1.61 13.51
C LYS A 131 -5.33 2.31 14.84
N LYS A 132 -4.20 3.00 14.92
CA LYS A 132 -3.74 3.71 16.14
C LYS A 132 -4.28 5.13 16.25
N LEU A 133 -4.74 5.72 15.15
CA LEU A 133 -5.31 7.08 15.15
C LEU A 133 -6.64 7.12 15.91
N SER A 134 -6.81 8.17 16.72
CA SER A 134 -8.09 8.47 17.35
C SER A 134 -9.14 8.90 16.31
N HIS A 135 -10.42 8.91 16.68
CA HIS A 135 -11.48 9.45 15.81
C HIS A 135 -11.23 10.93 15.46
N GLN A 136 -10.69 11.70 16.41
CA GLN A 136 -10.33 13.11 16.20
C GLN A 136 -9.18 13.26 15.19
N ASP A 137 -8.14 12.43 15.29
CA ASP A 137 -7.04 12.44 14.32
C ASP A 137 -7.53 12.07 12.91
N LYS A 138 -8.38 11.03 12.81
CA LYS A 138 -8.99 10.62 11.53
C LYS A 138 -9.80 11.74 10.89
N ALA A 139 -10.52 12.54 11.69
CA ALA A 139 -11.26 13.70 11.20
C ALA A 139 -10.35 14.83 10.67
N GLN A 140 -9.14 14.99 11.21
CA GLN A 140 -8.16 15.94 10.66
C GLN A 140 -7.65 15.50 9.28
N TYR A 141 -7.53 14.19 9.06
CA TYR A 141 -7.09 13.60 7.79
C TYR A 141 -8.27 13.08 6.95
N VAL A 142 -9.30 13.90 6.74
CA VAL A 142 -10.59 13.46 6.17
C VAL A 142 -10.47 12.76 4.81
N HIS A 143 -9.58 13.20 3.93
CA HIS A 143 -9.42 12.63 2.60
C HIS A 143 -8.68 11.29 2.62
N VAL A 144 -7.66 11.16 3.48
CA VAL A 144 -7.02 9.86 3.75
C VAL A 144 -8.00 8.90 4.40
N SER A 145 -8.74 9.35 5.42
CA SER A 145 -9.73 8.53 6.12
C SER A 145 -10.80 8.01 5.16
N ARG A 146 -11.37 8.87 4.32
CA ARG A 146 -12.34 8.48 3.28
C ARG A 146 -11.74 7.49 2.28
N TRP A 147 -10.52 7.76 1.78
CA TRP A 147 -9.85 6.85 0.85
C TRP A 147 -9.59 5.49 1.49
N PHE A 148 -9.08 5.46 2.72
CA PHE A 148 -8.79 4.23 3.45
C PHE A 148 -10.07 3.44 3.70
N ASP A 149 -11.14 4.13 4.14
CA ASP A 149 -12.44 3.53 4.38
C ASP A 149 -13.03 2.93 3.11
N ASN A 150 -12.90 3.59 1.97
CA ASN A 150 -13.33 3.07 0.67
C ASN A 150 -12.49 1.85 0.24
N VAL A 151 -11.17 1.90 0.41
CA VAL A 151 -10.27 0.82 -0.02
C VAL A 151 -10.47 -0.45 0.82
N GLN A 152 -10.67 -0.33 2.13
CA GLN A 152 -10.82 -1.50 3.02
C GLN A 152 -12.13 -2.29 2.84
N GLN A 153 -13.12 -1.74 2.12
CA GLN A 153 -14.37 -2.44 1.86
C GLN A 153 -14.20 -3.67 0.95
N GLU A 154 -13.10 -3.74 0.19
CA GLU A 154 -12.80 -4.92 -0.60
C GLU A 154 -12.31 -6.07 0.29
N GLU A 155 -13.15 -7.09 0.46
CA GLU A 155 -12.82 -8.26 1.28
C GLU A 155 -11.56 -8.99 0.81
N LYS A 156 -11.32 -9.08 -0.51
CA LYS A 156 -10.11 -9.69 -1.09
C LYS A 156 -8.82 -8.97 -0.64
N LEU A 157 -8.88 -7.65 -0.50
CA LEU A 157 -7.76 -6.82 -0.05
C LEU A 157 -7.61 -6.88 1.46
N ARG A 158 -8.71 -6.68 2.19
CA ARG A 158 -8.69 -6.64 3.65
C ARG A 158 -8.29 -7.98 4.26
N ARG A 159 -8.82 -9.09 3.73
CA ARG A 159 -8.55 -10.45 4.23
C ARG A 159 -8.77 -10.54 5.74
N GLU A 160 -7.71 -10.83 6.47
CA GLU A 160 -7.68 -11.02 7.93
C GLU A 160 -7.46 -9.70 8.69
N LEU A 161 -7.24 -8.58 7.99
CA LEU A 161 -7.08 -7.29 8.63
C LEU A 161 -8.41 -6.79 9.22
N ASP A 162 -8.30 -6.19 10.39
CA ASP A 162 -9.44 -5.55 11.05
C ASP A 162 -10.04 -4.46 10.17
N LEU A 163 -11.37 -4.41 10.14
CA LEU A 163 -12.11 -3.28 9.58
C LEU A 163 -11.98 -2.10 10.54
N ILE A 164 -11.37 -1.01 10.07
CA ILE A 164 -11.13 0.18 10.89
C ILE A 164 -12.36 1.08 10.81
N SER A 165 -13.00 1.35 11.96
CA SER A 165 -14.14 2.26 11.99
C SER A 165 -13.71 3.72 11.80
N PHE A 166 -14.49 4.44 10.99
CA PHE A 166 -14.41 5.88 10.76
C PHE A 166 -15.68 6.60 11.23
N ASP A 167 -16.49 5.95 12.06
CA ASP A 167 -17.73 6.55 12.57
C ASP A 167 -17.42 7.85 13.33
N LEU A 168 -18.01 8.94 12.83
CA LEU A 168 -17.87 10.29 13.37
C LEU A 168 -18.76 10.53 14.58
N MET A 169 -19.72 9.63 14.88
CA MET A 169 -20.56 9.71 16.08
C MET A 169 -19.74 9.69 17.38
N HIS A 170 -18.52 9.13 17.32
CA HIS A 170 -17.58 9.11 18.45
C HIS A 170 -16.83 10.44 18.67
N ILE A 171 -16.99 11.46 17.82
CA ILE A 171 -16.30 12.75 17.98
C ILE A 171 -17.03 13.69 18.95
N PHE A 172 -18.34 13.46 19.14
CA PHE A 172 -19.21 14.33 19.95
C PHE A 172 -19.45 13.82 21.39
N LEU A 173 -18.75 12.74 21.79
CA LEU A 173 -18.77 12.15 23.14
C LEU A 173 -17.44 12.39 23.84
#